data_AF-A0A026WD93-F1
#
_entry.id   AF-A0A026WD93-F1
#
_cell.length_a   1.000
_cell.length_b   1.000
_cell.length_c   1.000
_cell.angle_alpha   90.00
_cell.angle_beta   90.00
_cell.angle_gamma   90.00
#
_symmetry.space_group_name_H-M   'P 1'
#
loop_
_entity.id
_entity.type
_entity.pdbx_description
1 polymer ?
#
loop_
_entity_poly.entity_id
_entity_poly.type
_entity_poly.pdbx_seq_one_letter_code
_entity_poly.pdbx_strand_id
1 'polypeptide(L)'
;MSLISQGRRDAAAIVKEVTCSSPQRATKIKKRLSSSQEPTKMIENEALVLYVDTKMTKRQYLAIRDNTKDHRVNIYPSYEQLLLAKKNCYPPDITVTEISAEIKLQSLVDHTIKRLMLAQNEVLAQVNCIELKIIFKWGSDGAAGQSRYKQRFASENDDDSFLFSISLVPLRLIAKKTMKKLLYGKIHQLRRQNIVVR
;
A
#
# COMPACT_ATOMS: atom_id res chain seq x y z
N MET A 1 -34.74 44.17 -9.72
CA MET A 1 -34.17 44.35 -8.37
C MET A 1 -32.66 44.30 -8.45
N SER A 2 -31.94 45.23 -7.83
CA SER A 2 -30.48 45.22 -7.86
C SER A 2 -29.92 44.34 -6.73
N LEU A 3 -28.74 43.75 -6.91
CA LEU A 3 -28.07 42.95 -5.86
C LEU A 3 -27.87 43.76 -4.57
N ILE A 4 -27.75 45.09 -4.69
CA ILE A 4 -27.60 46.03 -3.58
C ILE A 4 -28.92 46.17 -2.81
N SER A 5 -30.06 46.26 -3.52
CA SER A 5 -31.38 46.36 -2.87
C SER A 5 -31.79 45.09 -2.12
N GLN A 6 -31.08 43.97 -2.35
CA GLN A 6 -31.25 42.69 -1.66
C GLN A 6 -30.22 42.45 -0.54
N GLY A 7 -29.39 43.45 -0.22
CA GLY A 7 -28.35 43.33 0.81
C GLY A 7 -27.12 42.49 0.42
N ARG A 8 -27.05 41.98 -0.82
CA ARG A 8 -25.95 41.13 -1.32
C ARG A 8 -24.79 41.97 -1.87
N ARG A 9 -24.17 42.77 -1.00
CA ARG A 9 -23.13 43.74 -1.37
C ARG A 9 -21.90 43.07 -1.99
N ASP A 10 -21.45 41.94 -1.45
CA ASP A 10 -20.28 41.21 -1.95
C ASP A 10 -20.52 40.66 -3.37
N ALA A 11 -21.72 40.13 -3.63
CA ALA A 11 -22.08 39.65 -4.96
C ALA A 11 -22.10 40.81 -5.99
N ALA A 12 -22.62 41.98 -5.61
CA ALA A 12 -22.61 43.17 -6.45
C ALA A 12 -21.16 43.64 -6.76
N ALA A 13 -20.28 43.59 -5.76
CA ALA A 13 -18.87 43.92 -5.91
C ALA A 13 -18.15 42.95 -6.86
N ILE A 14 -18.39 41.63 -6.72
CA ILE A 14 -17.83 40.62 -7.63
C ILE A 14 -18.34 40.82 -9.05
N VAL A 15 -19.63 41.06 -9.25
CA VAL A 15 -20.19 41.32 -10.59
C VAL A 15 -19.51 42.54 -11.20
N LYS A 16 -19.40 43.66 -10.46
CA LYS A 16 -18.71 44.88 -10.91
C LYS A 16 -17.24 44.61 -11.29
N GLU A 17 -16.51 43.86 -10.46
CA GLU A 17 -15.12 43.47 -10.70
C GLU A 17 -14.97 42.61 -11.98
N VAL A 18 -15.93 41.71 -12.22
CA VAL A 18 -15.93 40.81 -13.38
C VAL A 18 -16.31 41.55 -14.65
N THR A 19 -17.21 42.54 -14.58
CA THR A 19 -17.70 43.29 -15.75
C THR A 19 -16.89 44.53 -16.09
N CYS A 20 -16.33 45.23 -15.10
CA CYS A 20 -15.75 46.57 -15.30
C CYS A 20 -14.21 46.60 -15.33
N SER A 21 -13.52 45.58 -14.81
CA SER A 21 -12.06 45.63 -14.67
C SER A 21 -11.31 45.17 -15.92
N SER A 22 -11.66 44.01 -16.49
CA SER A 22 -11.03 43.48 -17.72
C SER A 22 -11.90 42.38 -18.35
N PRO A 23 -12.02 42.31 -19.69
CA PRO A 23 -12.76 41.24 -20.38
C PRO A 23 -12.25 39.82 -20.05
N GLN A 24 -10.98 39.69 -19.66
CA GLN A 24 -10.37 38.41 -19.29
C GLN A 24 -10.49 38.09 -17.79
N ARG A 25 -11.07 38.99 -16.97
CA ARG A 25 -11.17 38.80 -15.52
C ARG A 25 -12.09 37.63 -15.19
N ALA A 26 -13.24 37.55 -15.85
CA ALA A 26 -14.20 36.46 -15.73
C ALA A 26 -13.55 35.09 -16.02
N THR A 27 -12.81 34.99 -17.12
CA THR A 27 -12.17 33.75 -17.55
C THR A 27 -11.02 33.35 -16.62
N LYS A 28 -10.23 34.31 -16.13
CA LYS A 28 -9.18 34.06 -15.11
C LYS A 28 -9.76 33.55 -13.79
N ILE A 29 -10.85 34.15 -13.31
CA ILE A 29 -11.53 33.71 -12.08
C ILE A 29 -12.10 32.31 -12.26
N LYS A 30 -12.80 32.05 -13.36
CA LYS A 30 -13.33 30.72 -13.70
C LYS A 30 -12.21 29.68 -13.76
N LYS A 31 -11.10 29.99 -14.45
CA LYS A 31 -9.95 29.10 -14.58
C LYS A 31 -9.33 28.76 -13.22
N ARG A 32 -9.15 29.76 -12.34
CA ARG A 32 -8.62 29.55 -10.98
C ARG A 32 -9.55 28.72 -10.10
N LEU A 33 -10.86 28.97 -10.16
CA LEU A 33 -11.83 28.15 -9.43
C LEU A 33 -11.81 26.71 -9.92
N SER A 34 -11.76 26.50 -11.24
CA SER A 34 -11.69 25.17 -11.83
C SER A 34 -10.32 24.48 -11.63
N SER A 35 -9.24 25.24 -11.43
CA SER A 35 -7.89 24.70 -11.21
C SER A 35 -7.55 24.48 -9.74
N SER A 36 -8.43 24.89 -8.82
CA SER A 36 -8.26 24.62 -7.38
C SER A 36 -8.64 23.16 -7.12
N GLN A 37 -7.76 22.24 -7.48
CA GLN A 37 -7.89 20.84 -7.08
C GLN A 37 -7.46 20.70 -5.63
N GLU A 38 -8.40 20.36 -4.76
CA GLU A 38 -8.09 19.92 -3.41
C GLU A 38 -7.20 18.66 -3.49
N PRO A 39 -6.19 18.54 -2.61
CA PRO A 39 -5.33 17.38 -2.59
C PRO A 39 -6.15 16.11 -2.31
N THR A 40 -6.06 15.13 -3.22
CA THR A 40 -6.73 13.84 -3.07
C THR A 40 -6.13 13.07 -1.90
N LYS A 41 -7.00 12.50 -1.07
CA LYS A 41 -6.58 11.63 0.02
C LYS A 41 -5.99 10.33 -0.53
N MET A 42 -4.85 9.94 -0.01
CA MET A 42 -4.15 8.71 -0.38
C MET A 42 -4.92 7.48 0.09
N ILE A 43 -4.97 6.44 -0.75
CA ILE A 43 -5.64 5.17 -0.44
C ILE A 43 -4.78 4.39 0.57
N GLU A 44 -5.40 3.54 1.39
CA GLU A 44 -4.73 2.81 2.48
C GLU A 44 -3.57 1.94 1.98
N ASN A 45 -3.75 1.24 0.87
CA ASN A 45 -2.71 0.38 0.30
C ASN A 45 -1.54 1.20 -0.27
N GLU A 46 -1.81 2.35 -0.87
CA GLU A 46 -0.77 3.25 -1.39
C GLU A 46 0.05 3.85 -0.25
N ALA A 47 -0.62 4.29 0.82
CA ALA A 47 0.04 4.76 2.02
C ALA A 47 0.86 3.66 2.69
N LEU A 48 0.39 2.40 2.64
CA LEU A 48 1.14 1.27 3.18
C LEU A 48 2.41 0.99 2.38
N VAL A 49 2.34 1.03 1.05
CA VAL A 49 3.52 0.91 0.17
C VAL A 49 4.53 1.99 0.53
N LEU A 50 4.10 3.25 0.58
CA LEU A 50 4.98 4.36 0.97
C LEU A 50 5.61 4.13 2.35
N TYR A 51 4.82 3.74 3.35
CA TYR A 51 5.29 3.49 4.72
C TYR A 51 6.40 2.43 4.75
N VAL A 52 6.25 1.34 4.00
CA VAL A 52 7.23 0.24 4.03
C VAL A 52 8.45 0.54 3.17
N ASP A 53 8.26 1.06 1.95
CA ASP A 53 9.37 1.36 1.02
C ASP A 53 10.32 2.42 1.60
N THR A 54 9.77 3.38 2.35
CA THR A 54 10.57 4.42 3.03
C THR A 54 11.07 3.99 4.41
N LYS A 55 10.79 2.75 4.85
CA LYS A 55 11.18 2.19 6.15
C LYS A 55 10.79 3.09 7.33
N MET A 56 9.62 3.72 7.26
CA MET A 56 9.15 4.62 8.30
C MET A 56 8.82 3.89 9.59
N THR A 57 9.12 4.55 10.70
CA THR A 57 8.55 4.22 12.00
C THR A 57 7.13 4.80 12.12
N LYS A 58 6.32 4.24 13.04
CA LYS A 58 5.00 4.78 13.38
C LYS A 58 5.08 6.28 13.74
N ARG A 59 6.09 6.67 14.51
CA ARG A 59 6.31 8.06 14.94
C ARG A 59 6.54 8.99 13.75
N GLN A 60 7.42 8.60 12.82
CA GLN A 60 7.70 9.40 11.62
C GLN A 60 6.46 9.56 10.74
N TYR A 61 5.70 8.47 10.54
CA TYR A 61 4.47 8.54 9.78
C TYR A 61 3.43 9.49 10.41
N LEU A 62 3.22 9.37 11.73
CA LEU A 62 2.30 10.26 12.44
C LEU A 62 2.77 11.72 12.39
N ALA A 63 4.06 11.99 12.59
CA ALA A 63 4.61 13.34 12.51
C ALA A 63 4.37 13.98 11.14
N ILE A 64 4.58 13.24 10.05
CA ILE A 64 4.31 13.74 8.69
C ILE A 64 2.82 14.00 8.49
N ARG A 65 1.97 13.07 8.90
CA ARG A 65 0.52 13.20 8.78
C ARG A 65 0.01 14.42 9.56
N ASP A 66 0.43 14.58 10.81
CA ASP A 66 -0.01 15.66 11.67
C ASP A 66 0.52 17.00 11.14
N ASN A 67 1.77 17.06 10.69
CA ASN A 67 2.31 18.22 10.00
C ASN A 67 1.49 18.59 8.75
N THR A 68 1.10 17.64 7.90
CA THR A 68 0.26 17.96 6.74
C THR A 68 -1.12 18.49 7.13
N LYS A 69 -1.71 17.94 8.20
CA LYS A 69 -3.00 18.40 8.72
C LYS A 69 -2.93 19.81 9.30
N ASP A 70 -1.85 20.14 9.99
CA ASP A 70 -1.62 21.50 10.52
C ASP A 70 -1.56 22.53 9.38
N HIS A 71 -1.06 22.11 8.21
CA HIS A 71 -1.04 22.90 6.98
C HIS A 71 -2.35 22.78 6.16
N ARG A 72 -3.44 22.32 6.78
CA ARG A 72 -4.79 22.15 6.18
C ARG A 72 -4.85 21.16 5.01
N VAL A 73 -3.91 20.22 4.95
CA VAL A 73 -3.80 19.22 3.88
C VAL A 73 -3.94 17.82 4.48
N ASN A 74 -5.09 17.18 4.28
CA ASN A 74 -5.38 15.86 4.87
C ASN A 74 -5.15 14.71 3.86
N ILE A 75 -3.91 14.54 3.41
CA ILE A 75 -3.55 13.54 2.39
C ILE A 75 -3.47 12.13 2.98
N TYR A 76 -2.83 11.97 4.14
CA TYR A 76 -2.48 10.65 4.64
C TYR A 76 -3.61 10.00 5.45
N PRO A 77 -3.91 8.70 5.21
CA PRO A 77 -4.88 7.96 6.01
C PRO A 77 -4.45 7.86 7.49
N SER A 78 -5.36 7.41 8.35
CA SER A 78 -5.00 7.17 9.75
C SER A 78 -4.04 5.97 9.87
N TYR A 79 -3.32 5.91 10.98
CA TYR A 79 -2.48 4.74 11.26
C TYR A 79 -3.31 3.46 11.46
N GLU A 80 -4.54 3.56 11.94
CA GLU A 80 -5.46 2.42 12.07
C GLU A 80 -5.84 1.83 10.71
N GLN A 81 -6.09 2.69 9.72
CA GLN A 81 -6.34 2.27 8.34
C GLN A 81 -5.11 1.55 7.75
N LEU A 82 -3.90 2.01 8.05
CA LEU A 82 -2.66 1.30 7.70
C LEU A 82 -2.56 -0.07 8.38
N LEU A 83 -2.92 -0.16 9.66
CA LEU A 83 -2.91 -1.44 10.38
C LEU A 83 -3.88 -2.44 9.76
N LEU A 84 -5.07 -1.98 9.35
CA LEU A 84 -6.03 -2.82 8.64
C LEU A 84 -5.47 -3.31 7.31
N ALA A 85 -4.87 -2.41 6.52
CA ALA A 85 -4.21 -2.77 5.26
C ALA A 85 -3.05 -3.77 5.48
N LYS A 86 -2.25 -3.60 6.54
CA LYS A 86 -1.20 -4.56 6.94
C LYS A 86 -1.77 -5.93 7.29
N LYS A 87 -2.82 -5.96 8.11
CA LYS A 87 -3.50 -7.22 8.51
C LYS A 87 -4.04 -7.97 7.30
N ASN A 88 -4.59 -7.26 6.31
CA ASN A 88 -5.06 -7.86 5.06
C ASN A 88 -3.94 -8.49 4.20
N CYS A 89 -2.67 -8.17 4.49
CA CYS A 89 -1.51 -8.78 3.85
C CYS A 89 -1.00 -10.01 4.60
N TYR A 90 -1.43 -10.26 5.84
CA TYR A 90 -0.99 -11.44 6.60
C TYR A 90 -1.84 -12.67 6.25
N PRO A 91 -1.20 -13.82 6.01
CA PRO A 91 -1.91 -15.09 5.87
C PRO A 91 -2.55 -15.51 7.21
N PRO A 92 -3.61 -16.32 7.18
CA PRO A 92 -4.21 -16.87 8.40
C PRO A 92 -3.34 -17.98 9.02
N ASP A 93 -3.67 -18.40 10.23
CA ASP A 93 -3.04 -19.53 10.95
C ASP A 93 -1.53 -19.37 11.23
N ILE A 94 -1.09 -18.16 11.58
CA ILE A 94 0.27 -17.91 12.06
C ILE A 94 0.34 -18.32 13.54
N THR A 95 1.28 -19.19 13.87
CA THR A 95 1.58 -19.56 15.26
C THR A 95 2.91 -18.93 15.65
N VAL A 96 2.91 -18.18 16.75
CA VAL A 96 4.11 -17.53 17.28
C VAL A 96 4.33 -18.00 18.70
N THR A 97 5.52 -18.52 18.96
CA THR A 97 6.01 -18.91 20.29
C THR A 97 7.20 -18.02 20.66
N GLU A 98 7.81 -18.26 21.83
CA GLU A 98 9.00 -17.54 22.25
C GLU A 98 10.22 -17.80 21.35
N ILE A 99 10.29 -19.00 20.75
CA ILE A 99 11.46 -19.47 20.00
C ILE A 99 11.24 -19.62 18.49
N SER A 100 9.99 -19.56 18.04
CA SER A 100 9.66 -19.80 16.64
C SER A 100 8.40 -19.07 16.19
N ALA A 101 8.34 -18.78 14.90
CA ALA A 101 7.13 -18.37 14.22
C ALA A 101 6.95 -19.27 13.00
N GLU A 102 5.80 -19.93 12.90
CA GLU A 102 5.50 -20.87 11.83
C GLU A 102 4.11 -20.68 11.27
N ILE A 103 3.93 -21.17 10.04
CA ILE A 103 2.67 -21.11 9.33
C ILE A 103 2.46 -22.39 8.53
N LYS A 104 1.20 -22.83 8.46
CA LYS A 104 0.81 -23.94 7.59
C LYS A 104 1.13 -23.59 6.13
N LEU A 105 1.88 -24.47 5.46
CA LEU A 105 2.31 -24.27 4.07
C LEU A 105 1.12 -23.99 3.14
N GLN A 106 0.02 -24.73 3.27
CA GLN A 106 -1.17 -24.53 2.45
C GLN A 106 -1.80 -23.15 2.66
N SER A 107 -1.90 -22.69 3.92
CA SER A 107 -2.40 -21.35 4.25
C SER A 107 -1.56 -20.25 3.59
N LEU A 108 -0.23 -20.39 3.65
CA LEU A 108 0.70 -19.46 2.99
C LEU A 108 0.53 -19.47 1.47
N VAL A 109 0.43 -20.65 0.85
CA VAL A 109 0.25 -20.81 -0.60
C VAL A 109 -1.08 -20.20 -1.06
N ASP A 110 -2.19 -20.52 -0.40
CA ASP A 110 -3.52 -20.04 -0.75
C ASP A 110 -3.62 -18.51 -0.64
N HIS A 111 -3.08 -17.95 0.45
CA HIS A 111 -3.03 -16.51 0.63
C HIS A 111 -2.15 -15.82 -0.42
N THR A 112 -0.99 -16.39 -0.73
CA THR A 112 -0.09 -15.87 -1.77
C THR A 112 -0.77 -15.88 -3.14
N ILE A 113 -1.46 -16.97 -3.49
CA ILE A 113 -2.24 -17.07 -4.73
C ILE A 113 -3.35 -16.01 -4.75
N LYS A 114 -4.13 -15.87 -3.68
CA LYS A 114 -5.18 -14.85 -3.57
C LYS A 114 -4.63 -13.45 -3.81
N ARG A 115 -3.49 -13.11 -3.20
CA ARG A 115 -2.82 -11.81 -3.39
C ARG A 115 -2.32 -11.62 -4.82
N LEU A 116 -1.77 -12.67 -5.45
CA LEU A 116 -1.35 -12.64 -6.84
C LEU A 116 -2.53 -12.44 -7.80
N MET A 117 -3.67 -13.11 -7.56
CA MET A 117 -4.87 -12.93 -8.38
C MET A 117 -5.37 -11.48 -8.33
N LEU A 118 -5.39 -10.88 -7.14
CA LEU A 118 -5.76 -9.47 -6.98
C LEU A 118 -4.78 -8.54 -7.69
N ALA A 119 -3.48 -8.77 -7.54
CA ALA A 119 -2.44 -7.95 -8.16
C ALA A 119 -2.38 -8.07 -9.68
N GLN A 120 -2.84 -9.19 -10.25
CA GLN A 120 -2.83 -9.48 -11.69
C GLN A 120 -4.24 -9.49 -12.28
N ASN A 121 -5.24 -8.94 -11.58
CA ASN A 121 -6.65 -9.05 -11.97
C ASN A 121 -6.89 -8.57 -13.41
N GLU A 122 -6.28 -7.44 -13.81
CA GLU A 122 -6.40 -6.91 -15.18
C GLU A 122 -5.84 -7.86 -16.24
N VAL A 123 -4.69 -8.49 -15.98
CA VAL A 123 -4.06 -9.46 -16.90
C VAL A 123 -4.89 -10.74 -16.96
N LEU A 124 -5.38 -11.20 -15.80
CA LEU A 124 -6.18 -12.42 -15.70
C LEU A 124 -7.56 -12.26 -16.34
N ALA A 125 -8.18 -11.09 -16.24
CA ALA A 125 -9.45 -10.78 -16.90
C ALA A 125 -9.38 -10.89 -18.43
N GLN A 126 -8.20 -10.65 -19.02
CA GLN A 126 -7.96 -10.80 -20.46
C GLN A 126 -7.71 -12.25 -20.89
N VAL A 127 -7.52 -13.16 -19.94
CA VAL A 127 -7.13 -14.55 -20.19
C VAL A 127 -8.33 -15.43 -19.93
N ASN A 128 -8.97 -15.91 -21.00
CA ASN A 128 -10.05 -16.89 -20.89
C ASN A 128 -9.47 -18.28 -20.54
N CYS A 129 -9.16 -18.50 -19.27
CA CYS A 129 -8.58 -19.74 -18.77
C CYS A 129 -9.32 -20.24 -17.53
N ILE A 130 -9.56 -21.55 -17.50
CA ILE A 130 -10.28 -22.24 -16.43
C ILE A 130 -9.29 -22.87 -15.43
N GLU A 131 -8.05 -23.13 -15.84
CA GLU A 131 -7.06 -23.85 -15.02
C GLU A 131 -5.69 -23.16 -15.06
N LEU A 132 -5.24 -22.73 -13.88
CA LEU A 132 -3.92 -22.12 -13.69
C LEU A 132 -2.99 -23.09 -12.96
N LYS A 133 -1.75 -23.17 -13.42
CA LYS A 133 -0.65 -23.85 -12.72
C LYS A 133 0.34 -22.81 -12.22
N ILE A 134 0.63 -22.85 -10.93
CA ILE A 134 1.68 -22.04 -10.31
C ILE A 134 2.88 -22.91 -9.95
N ILE A 135 4.08 -22.39 -10.18
CA ILE A 135 5.34 -23.04 -9.81
C ILE A 135 5.99 -22.18 -8.74
N PHE A 136 6.28 -22.80 -7.60
CA PHE A 136 7.01 -22.19 -6.50
C PHE A 136 8.45 -22.72 -6.44
N LYS A 137 9.35 -21.91 -5.90
CA LYS A 137 10.65 -22.33 -5.37
C LYS A 137 10.62 -22.13 -3.87
N TRP A 138 11.21 -23.05 -3.13
CA TRP A 138 11.43 -22.91 -1.69
C TRP A 138 12.88 -23.19 -1.34
N GLY A 139 13.27 -22.80 -0.14
CA GLY A 139 14.58 -23.09 0.45
C GLY A 139 14.64 -22.66 1.90
N SER A 140 15.73 -22.97 2.57
CA SER A 140 15.98 -22.59 3.96
C SER A 140 17.43 -22.15 4.13
N ASP A 141 17.66 -21.30 5.11
CA ASP A 141 19.01 -20.83 5.46
C ASP A 141 19.13 -20.55 6.95
N GLY A 142 20.35 -20.67 7.47
CA GLY A 142 20.69 -20.43 8.87
C GLY A 142 21.76 -19.35 9.00
N ALA A 143 21.53 -18.38 9.87
CA ALA A 143 22.47 -17.29 10.14
C ALA A 143 22.84 -17.25 11.63
N ALA A 144 24.13 -17.17 11.92
CA ALA A 144 24.67 -16.98 13.27
C ALA A 144 25.02 -15.50 13.52
N GLY A 145 25.31 -15.16 14.78
CA GLY A 145 25.79 -13.83 15.17
C GLY A 145 24.67 -12.78 15.28
N GLN A 146 23.44 -13.21 15.55
CA GLN A 146 22.35 -12.30 15.86
C GLN A 146 22.54 -11.65 17.24
N SER A 147 21.93 -10.49 17.43
CA SER A 147 21.96 -9.80 18.72
C SER A 147 21.18 -10.61 19.75
N ARG A 148 21.82 -10.90 20.90
CA ARG A 148 21.16 -11.55 22.02
C ARG A 148 20.38 -10.53 22.85
N TYR A 149 19.10 -10.79 23.05
CA TYR A 149 18.24 -9.99 23.90
C TYR A 149 18.26 -10.53 25.32
N LYS A 150 18.05 -9.65 26.31
CA LYS A 150 17.93 -10.05 27.72
C LYS A 150 16.54 -10.63 28.03
N GLN A 151 15.95 -11.34 27.08
CA GLN A 151 14.66 -11.99 27.23
C GLN A 151 14.85 -13.30 27.99
N ARG A 152 13.95 -13.59 28.91
CA ARG A 152 13.93 -14.88 29.60
C ARG A 152 13.17 -15.88 28.72
N PHE A 153 13.80 -17.02 28.44
CA PHE A 153 13.16 -18.16 27.79
C PHE A 153 12.58 -19.13 28.81
N ALA A 154 11.60 -19.92 28.39
CA ALA A 154 11.08 -21.03 29.18
C ALA A 154 12.15 -22.12 29.45
N SER A 155 13.03 -22.40 28.49
CA SER A 155 14.14 -23.35 28.61
C SER A 155 15.50 -22.63 28.73
N GLU A 156 16.37 -23.12 29.61
CA GLU A 156 17.72 -22.57 29.80
C GLU A 156 18.67 -22.84 28.62
N ASN A 157 18.29 -23.75 27.72
CA ASN A 157 19.08 -24.09 26.53
C ASN A 157 18.71 -23.26 25.30
N ASP A 158 17.69 -22.42 25.39
CA ASP A 158 17.21 -21.62 24.26
C ASP A 158 18.11 -20.37 24.10
N ASP A 159 18.47 -20.04 22.86
CA ASP A 159 19.35 -18.93 22.50
C ASP A 159 18.85 -18.24 21.22
N ASP A 160 18.86 -16.92 21.22
CA ASP A 160 18.45 -16.07 20.09
C ASP A 160 19.64 -15.63 19.22
N SER A 161 20.84 -16.17 19.46
CA SER A 161 22.02 -15.86 18.64
C SER A 161 22.00 -16.45 17.22
N PHE A 162 21.10 -17.39 16.96
CA PHE A 162 20.92 -18.05 15.67
C PHE A 162 19.52 -17.82 15.12
N LEU A 163 19.44 -17.53 13.82
CA LEU A 163 18.19 -17.43 13.09
C LEU A 163 18.16 -18.50 12.00
N PHE A 164 17.17 -19.38 12.04
CA PHE A 164 16.87 -20.29 10.95
C PHE A 164 15.58 -19.85 10.27
N SER A 165 15.58 -19.77 8.95
CA SER A 165 14.42 -19.30 8.18
C SER A 165 14.13 -20.21 6.99
N ILE A 166 12.84 -20.42 6.71
CA ILE A 166 12.35 -21.11 5.52
C ILE A 166 11.62 -20.08 4.66
N SER A 167 11.92 -20.05 3.37
CA SER A 167 11.36 -19.10 2.41
C SER A 167 10.71 -19.82 1.23
N LEU A 168 9.58 -19.29 0.77
CA LEU A 168 8.82 -19.76 -0.38
C LEU A 168 8.54 -18.59 -1.33
N VAL A 169 8.76 -18.78 -2.63
CA VAL A 169 8.60 -17.72 -3.64
C VAL A 169 7.86 -18.26 -4.87
N PRO A 170 6.77 -17.60 -5.31
CA PRO A 170 6.11 -17.92 -6.58
C PRO A 170 7.01 -17.49 -7.76
N LEU A 171 7.29 -18.41 -8.67
CA LEU A 171 8.15 -18.15 -9.83
C LEU A 171 7.37 -17.91 -11.12
N ARG A 172 6.38 -18.75 -11.40
CA ARG A 172 5.65 -18.74 -12.67
C ARG A 172 4.18 -19.08 -12.48
N LEU A 173 3.33 -18.34 -13.18
CA LEU A 173 1.90 -18.62 -13.32
C LEU A 173 1.62 -18.94 -14.80
N ILE A 174 1.00 -20.09 -15.04
CA ILE A 174 0.81 -20.67 -16.38
C ILE A 174 -0.67 -20.99 -16.57
N ALA A 175 -1.27 -20.45 -17.64
CA ALA A 175 -2.62 -20.81 -18.07
C ALA A 175 -2.60 -22.07 -18.94
N LYS A 176 -3.44 -23.06 -18.61
CA LYS A 176 -3.62 -24.28 -19.40
C LYS A 176 -4.81 -24.12 -20.36
N LYS A 177 -4.64 -23.43 -21.52
CA LYS A 177 -5.48 -23.63 -22.71
C LYS A 177 -4.79 -23.18 -24.02
N THR A 178 -4.76 -24.10 -24.98
CA THR A 178 -4.27 -24.17 -26.40
C THR A 178 -3.01 -23.42 -26.88
N MET A 179 -2.51 -22.38 -26.23
CA MET A 179 -1.22 -21.77 -26.55
C MET A 179 -0.58 -21.28 -25.25
N LYS A 180 0.62 -21.77 -24.93
CA LYS A 180 1.40 -21.36 -23.75
C LYS A 180 1.59 -19.84 -23.72
N LYS A 181 0.72 -19.11 -23.02
CA LYS A 181 0.98 -17.73 -22.60
C LYS A 181 1.55 -17.77 -21.18
N LEU A 182 2.81 -17.38 -21.05
CA LEU A 182 3.43 -17.07 -19.76
C LEU A 182 2.78 -15.80 -19.24
N LEU A 183 2.00 -15.91 -18.17
CA LEU A 183 1.37 -14.74 -17.54
C LEU A 183 2.35 -14.00 -16.64
N TYR A 184 3.39 -14.68 -16.16
CA TYR A 184 4.36 -14.11 -15.26
C TYR A 184 5.74 -14.74 -15.41
N GLY A 185 6.76 -13.90 -15.61
CA GLY A 185 8.14 -14.35 -15.80
C GLY A 185 9.14 -13.21 -16.03
N LYS A 186 9.30 -12.31 -15.06
CA LYS A 186 10.52 -11.49 -14.85
C LYS A 186 10.46 -10.84 -13.46
N ILE A 187 10.98 -11.55 -12.46
CA ILE A 187 11.09 -11.10 -11.05
C ILE A 187 11.97 -9.83 -10.93
N HIS A 188 12.68 -9.41 -11.97
CA HIS A 188 13.50 -8.20 -11.93
C HIS A 188 12.70 -6.89 -11.84
N GLN A 189 11.43 -6.83 -12.29
CA GLN A 189 10.62 -5.62 -12.18
C GLN A 189 9.80 -5.53 -10.89
N LEU A 190 9.43 -6.67 -10.28
CA LEU A 190 8.72 -6.71 -8.99
C LEU A 190 9.64 -6.71 -7.76
N ARG A 191 10.97 -6.80 -7.95
CA ARG A 191 11.94 -6.52 -6.88
C ARG A 191 11.89 -5.08 -6.36
N ARG A 192 11.22 -4.15 -7.07
CA ARG A 192 10.91 -2.81 -6.53
C ARG A 192 9.70 -2.79 -5.60
N GLN A 193 8.94 -3.89 -5.45
CA GLN A 193 7.65 -3.89 -4.74
C GLN A 193 7.47 -5.02 -3.71
N ASN A 194 8.46 -5.89 -3.50
CA ASN A 194 8.37 -6.93 -2.48
C ASN A 194 9.49 -6.80 -1.45
N ILE A 195 9.12 -6.07 -0.42
CA ILE A 195 9.57 -6.05 0.97
C ILE A 195 10.17 -7.41 1.36
N VAL A 196 11.49 -7.42 1.56
CA VAL A 196 12.12 -8.35 2.48
C VAL A 196 11.63 -7.93 3.86
N VAL A 197 10.62 -8.63 4.39
CA VAL A 197 10.34 -8.57 5.83
C VAL A 197 11.44 -9.41 6.46
N ARG A 198 12.44 -8.73 7.01
CA ARG A 198 13.26 -9.27 8.08
C ARG A 198 12.45 -9.24 9.36
#